data_AF-A0A2A2L7T8-F1
#
_entry.id   AF-A0A2A2L7T8-F1
#
_cell.length_a   1.000
_cell.length_b   1.000
_cell.length_c   1.000
_cell.angle_alpha   90.00
_cell.angle_beta   90.00
_cell.angle_gamma   90.00
#
_symmetry.space_group_name_H-M   'P 1'
#
loop_
_entity.id
_entity.type
_entity.pdbx_description
1 polymer ?
#
loop_
_entity_poly.entity_id
_entity_poly.type
_entity_poly.pdbx_seq_one_letter_code
_entity_poly.pdbx_strand_id
1 'polypeptide(L)'
;MVVDRILPFLSDYGWYVSFGLIVFYFLYQKYVTPIHKTAQYKEEEALRKKYDDDWNRGRLKDIRERQQEHHNKVSEELKMQEEEKQKKRNEELLKELEESCSVLGNAIQKHEIREMLKKKPPKPETAEEFIDRCIKAKPIVMFSKSWCPFCRKLKSILATYRLDRKFYDYIELDEGDEKFGNQVQAVFVQRYGTKTVPKLFIGGNLIGGCDDATKLFQDGTLEGLIHSVTVE
;
A
#
# COMPACT_ATOMS: atom_id res chain seq x y z
N MET A 1 -87.36 -5.22 -8.47
CA MET A 1 -87.45 -5.72 -7.07
C MET A 1 -86.22 -5.45 -6.21
N VAL A 2 -84.98 -5.78 -6.63
CA VAL A 2 -83.78 -5.42 -5.82
C VAL A 2 -83.39 -3.95 -6.02
N VAL A 3 -83.52 -3.44 -7.26
CA VAL A 3 -83.14 -2.06 -7.63
C VAL A 3 -84.06 -1.01 -6.98
N ASP A 4 -85.37 -1.27 -6.92
CA ASP A 4 -86.38 -0.34 -6.37
C ASP A 4 -86.31 -0.16 -4.85
N ARG A 5 -85.70 -1.09 -4.11
CA ARG A 5 -85.49 -0.96 -2.66
C ARG A 5 -84.19 -0.25 -2.29
N ILE A 6 -83.21 -0.25 -3.19
CA ILE A 6 -81.86 0.29 -2.92
C ILE A 6 -81.76 1.77 -3.30
N LEU A 7 -82.48 2.19 -4.35
CA LEU A 7 -82.55 3.58 -4.82
C LEU A 7 -82.92 4.62 -3.75
N PRO A 8 -83.98 4.44 -2.93
CA PRO A 8 -84.32 5.44 -1.90
C PRO A 8 -83.29 5.51 -0.77
N PHE A 9 -82.62 4.39 -0.45
CA PHE A 9 -81.55 4.37 0.55
C PHE A 9 -80.29 5.09 0.05
N LEU A 10 -79.96 4.96 -1.24
CA LEU A 10 -78.86 5.73 -1.84
C LEU A 10 -79.19 7.22 -1.99
N SER A 11 -80.46 7.60 -2.13
CA SER A 11 -80.90 9.00 -2.17
C SER A 11 -80.61 9.72 -0.85
N ASP A 12 -80.99 9.12 0.27
CA ASP A 12 -80.90 9.77 1.58
C ASP A 12 -79.47 9.74 2.15
N TYR A 13 -78.70 8.70 1.84
CA TYR A 13 -77.34 8.53 2.34
C TYR A 13 -76.24 8.80 1.31
N GLY A 14 -76.60 9.09 0.06
CA GLY A 14 -75.66 9.28 -1.05
C GLY A 14 -74.67 10.41 -0.84
N TRP A 15 -75.11 11.50 -0.20
CA TRP A 15 -74.22 12.61 0.16
C TRP A 15 -73.16 12.20 1.19
N TYR A 16 -73.52 11.41 2.20
CA TYR A 16 -72.57 10.94 3.21
C TYR A 16 -71.54 9.97 2.64
N VAL A 17 -71.95 9.08 1.74
CA VAL A 17 -71.04 8.17 1.02
C VAL A 17 -70.11 8.96 0.11
N SER A 18 -70.63 9.92 -0.65
CA SER A 18 -69.82 10.76 -1.55
C SER A 18 -68.85 11.64 -0.77
N PHE A 19 -69.29 12.26 0.31
CA PHE A 19 -68.45 13.05 1.21
C PHE A 19 -67.37 12.19 1.88
N GLY A 20 -67.72 10.97 2.32
CA GLY A 20 -66.77 10.01 2.88
C GLY A 20 -65.68 9.61 1.89
N LEU A 21 -66.03 9.36 0.63
CA LEU A 21 -65.06 9.07 -0.43
C LEU A 21 -64.18 10.27 -0.77
N ILE A 22 -64.73 11.49 -0.77
CA ILE A 22 -63.96 12.72 -1.00
C ILE A 22 -62.97 12.95 0.16
N VAL A 23 -63.42 12.83 1.41
CA VAL A 23 -62.55 12.97 2.59
C VAL A 23 -61.48 11.88 2.58
N PHE A 24 -61.84 10.63 2.29
CA PHE A 24 -60.87 9.53 2.16
C PHE A 24 -59.85 9.79 1.05
N TYR A 25 -60.28 10.28 -0.12
CA TYR A 25 -59.40 10.65 -1.23
C TYR A 25 -58.42 11.76 -0.83
N PHE A 26 -58.89 12.80 -0.15
CA PHE A 26 -58.03 13.87 0.35
C PHE A 26 -57.05 13.39 1.44
N LEU A 27 -57.50 12.54 2.36
CA LEU A 27 -56.63 11.94 3.37
C LEU A 27 -55.59 11.02 2.73
N TYR A 28 -55.98 10.22 1.74
CA TYR A 28 -55.09 9.36 0.98
C TYR A 28 -54.04 10.17 0.21
N GLN A 29 -54.44 11.27 -0.44
CA GLN A 29 -53.54 12.20 -1.11
C GLN A 29 -52.63 12.97 -0.13
N LYS A 30 -53.09 13.28 1.08
CA LYS A 30 -52.30 14.05 2.05
C LYS A 30 -51.30 13.18 2.80
N TYR A 31 -51.63 11.93 3.10
CA TYR A 31 -50.83 11.09 3.99
C TYR A 31 -50.15 9.91 3.28
N VAL A 32 -50.79 9.26 2.30
CA VAL A 32 -50.29 8.01 1.72
C VAL A 32 -49.37 8.26 0.52
N THR A 33 -49.76 9.14 -0.40
CA THR A 33 -48.94 9.45 -1.59
C THR A 33 -47.54 10.03 -1.29
N PRO A 34 -47.31 10.92 -0.29
CA PRO A 34 -45.95 11.39 0.00
C PRO A 34 -45.04 10.29 0.54
N ILE A 35 -45.59 9.29 1.24
CA ILE A 35 -44.81 8.15 1.76
C ILE A 35 -44.31 7.28 0.60
N HIS A 36 -45.17 6.97 -0.37
CA HIS A 36 -44.75 6.20 -1.55
C HIS A 36 -43.73 6.96 -2.40
N LYS A 37 -43.96 8.26 -2.64
CA LYS A 37 -43.01 9.09 -3.41
C LYS A 37 -41.65 9.21 -2.73
N THR A 38 -41.62 9.35 -1.40
CA THR A 38 -40.36 9.41 -0.64
C THR A 38 -39.65 8.05 -0.60
N ALA A 39 -40.38 6.94 -0.56
CA ALA A 39 -39.80 5.61 -0.67
C ALA A 39 -39.16 5.37 -2.05
N GLN A 40 -39.86 5.72 -3.13
CA GLN A 40 -39.33 5.62 -4.49
C GLN A 40 -38.11 6.51 -4.69
N TYR A 41 -38.16 7.77 -4.24
CA TYR A 41 -37.02 8.67 -4.32
C TYR A 41 -35.78 8.13 -3.60
N LYS A 42 -35.95 7.54 -2.42
CA LYS A 42 -34.84 6.91 -1.68
C LYS A 42 -34.25 5.72 -2.41
N GLU A 43 -35.08 4.90 -3.05
CA GLU A 43 -34.63 3.74 -3.83
C GLU A 43 -33.85 4.17 -5.09
N GLU A 44 -34.35 5.17 -5.81
CA GLU A 44 -33.66 5.77 -6.96
C GLU A 44 -32.33 6.42 -6.56
N GLU A 45 -32.29 7.13 -5.44
CA GLU A 45 -31.07 7.73 -4.92
C GLU A 45 -30.04 6.65 -4.51
N ALA A 46 -30.51 5.55 -3.91
CA ALA A 46 -29.65 4.42 -3.55
C ALA A 46 -29.09 3.71 -4.80
N LEU A 47 -29.91 3.51 -5.83
CA LEU A 47 -29.48 2.96 -7.11
C LEU A 47 -28.46 3.86 -7.81
N ARG A 48 -28.70 5.18 -7.80
CA ARG A 48 -27.77 6.15 -8.37
C ARG A 48 -26.42 6.16 -7.65
N LYS A 49 -26.42 6.17 -6.31
CA LYS A 49 -25.20 6.07 -5.51
C LYS A 49 -24.44 4.78 -5.81
N LYS A 50 -25.15 3.66 -5.91
CA LYS A 50 -24.56 2.36 -6.25
C LYS A 50 -23.92 2.38 -7.64
N TYR A 51 -24.60 2.97 -8.63
CA TYR A 51 -24.06 3.12 -9.98
C TYR A 51 -22.81 4.00 -10.01
N ASP A 52 -22.84 5.16 -9.34
CA ASP A 52 -21.69 6.07 -9.23
C ASP A 52 -20.50 5.38 -8.52
N ASP A 53 -20.76 4.60 -7.47
CA ASP A 53 -19.74 3.82 -6.76
C ASP A 53 -19.13 2.72 -7.65
N ASP A 54 -19.95 1.96 -8.37
CA ASP A 54 -19.50 0.93 -9.31
C ASP A 54 -18.68 1.52 -10.45
N TRP A 55 -19.14 2.65 -11.01
CA TRP A 55 -18.42 3.41 -12.03
C TRP A 55 -17.05 3.89 -11.53
N ASN A 56 -17.01 4.49 -10.34
CA ASN A 56 -15.77 4.94 -9.72
C ASN A 56 -14.82 3.76 -9.44
N ARG A 57 -15.34 2.62 -8.95
CA ARG A 57 -14.55 1.39 -8.73
C ARG A 57 -13.93 0.88 -10.02
N GLY A 58 -14.71 0.78 -11.10
CA GLY A 58 -14.23 0.35 -12.41
C GLY A 58 -13.13 1.27 -12.93
N ARG A 59 -13.37 2.59 -12.90
CA ARG A 59 -12.39 3.59 -13.31
C ARG A 59 -11.08 3.52 -12.51
N LEU A 60 -11.17 3.36 -11.19
CA LEU A 60 -9.98 3.20 -10.33
C LEU A 60 -9.20 1.93 -10.68
N LYS A 61 -9.89 0.84 -11.00
CA LYS A 61 -9.27 -0.42 -11.41
C LYS A 61 -8.48 -0.23 -12.71
N ASP A 62 -9.07 0.39 -13.72
CA ASP A 62 -8.42 0.64 -15.02
C ASP A 62 -7.20 1.58 -14.89
N ILE A 63 -7.26 2.56 -13.99
CA ILE A 63 -6.13 3.45 -13.70
C ILE A 63 -4.98 2.66 -13.06
N ARG A 64 -5.29 1.82 -12.07
CA ARG A 64 -4.28 0.98 -11.40
C ARG A 64 -3.64 -0.02 -12.35
N GLU A 65 -4.43 -0.67 -13.20
CA GLU A 65 -3.91 -1.60 -14.20
C GLU A 65 -2.96 -0.91 -15.17
N ARG A 66 -3.33 0.28 -15.68
CA ARG A 66 -2.43 1.08 -16.54
C ARG A 66 -1.15 1.52 -15.84
N GLN A 67 -1.25 1.92 -14.57
CA GLN A 67 -0.06 2.26 -13.78
C GLN A 67 0.84 1.05 -13.57
N GLN A 68 0.26 -0.11 -13.28
CA GLN A 68 1.00 -1.36 -13.10
C GLN A 68 1.69 -1.80 -14.39
N GLU A 69 1.00 -1.73 -15.52
CA GLU A 69 1.58 -2.06 -16.83
C GLU A 69 2.72 -1.12 -17.20
N HIS A 70 2.53 0.20 -16.99
CA HIS A 70 3.59 1.17 -17.24
C HIS A 70 4.80 0.91 -16.35
N HIS A 71 4.58 0.64 -15.05
CA HIS A 71 5.66 0.30 -14.13
C HIS A 71 6.38 -0.99 -14.53
N ASN A 72 5.65 -2.03 -14.96
CA ASN A 72 6.24 -3.28 -15.46
C ASN A 72 7.11 -3.01 -16.69
N LYS A 73 6.63 -2.22 -17.67
CA LYS A 73 7.39 -1.85 -18.87
C LYS A 73 8.67 -1.08 -18.53
N VAL A 74 8.57 -0.08 -17.65
CA VAL A 74 9.74 0.70 -17.20
C VAL A 74 10.75 -0.20 -16.48
N SER A 75 10.28 -1.12 -15.62
CA SER A 75 11.14 -2.09 -14.94
C SER A 75 11.87 -3.02 -15.92
N GLU A 76 11.17 -3.51 -16.94
CA GLU A 76 11.75 -4.34 -18.00
C GLU A 76 12.80 -3.56 -18.81
N GLU A 77 12.49 -2.32 -19.21
CA GLU A 77 13.42 -1.44 -19.93
C GLU A 77 14.69 -1.14 -19.10
N LEU A 78 14.53 -0.85 -17.81
CA LEU A 78 15.65 -0.60 -16.91
C LEU A 78 16.55 -1.83 -16.77
N LYS A 79 15.97 -3.03 -16.62
CA LYS A 79 16.72 -4.29 -16.57
C LYS A 79 17.52 -4.52 -17.85
N MET A 80 16.88 -4.31 -19.01
CA MET A 80 17.56 -4.43 -20.32
C MET A 80 18.72 -3.44 -20.45
N GLN A 81 18.52 -2.18 -20.03
CA GLN A 81 19.58 -1.17 -20.05
C GLN A 81 20.72 -1.50 -19.08
N GLU A 82 20.42 -2.03 -17.90
CA GLU A 82 21.43 -2.41 -16.92
C GLU A 82 22.25 -3.61 -17.40
N GLU A 83 21.60 -4.61 -18.00
CA GLU A 83 22.28 -5.74 -18.64
C GLU A 83 23.17 -5.29 -19.80
N GLU A 84 22.70 -4.35 -20.64
CA GLU A 84 23.50 -3.80 -21.74
C GLU A 84 24.70 -3.00 -21.23
N LYS A 85 24.51 -2.14 -20.21
CA LYS A 85 25.59 -1.40 -19.55
C LYS A 85 26.61 -2.34 -18.93
N GLN A 86 26.14 -3.38 -18.25
CA GLN A 86 27.02 -4.38 -17.64
C GLN A 86 27.82 -5.13 -18.70
N LYS A 87 27.19 -5.49 -19.82
CA LYS A 87 27.87 -6.12 -20.95
C LYS A 87 28.95 -5.21 -21.54
N LYS A 88 28.65 -3.94 -21.78
CA LYS A 88 29.63 -2.93 -22.27
C LYS A 88 30.80 -2.78 -21.30
N ARG A 89 30.52 -2.64 -20.00
CA ARG A 89 31.55 -2.55 -18.96
C ARG A 89 32.44 -3.79 -18.91
N ASN A 90 31.87 -4.98 -19.04
CA ASN A 90 32.64 -6.23 -19.07
C ASN A 90 33.50 -6.32 -20.33
N GLU A 91 33.00 -5.87 -21.48
CA GLU A 91 33.77 -5.80 -22.73
C GLU A 91 34.91 -4.77 -22.66
N GLU A 92 34.69 -3.62 -22.02
CA GLU A 92 35.73 -2.60 -21.76
C GLU A 92 36.82 -3.13 -20.82
N LEU A 93 36.43 -3.73 -19.68
CA LEU A 93 37.37 -4.36 -18.75
C LEU A 93 38.20 -5.45 -19.43
N LEU A 94 37.59 -6.25 -20.32
CA LEU A 94 38.32 -7.26 -21.10
C LEU A 94 39.40 -6.63 -21.98
N LYS A 95 39.12 -5.50 -22.64
CA LYS A 95 40.10 -4.78 -23.47
C LYS A 95 41.25 -4.20 -22.63
N GLU A 96 40.94 -3.55 -21.51
CA GLU A 96 41.94 -2.99 -20.59
C GLU A 96 42.87 -4.08 -20.02
N LEU A 97 42.30 -5.25 -19.69
CA LEU A 97 43.05 -6.42 -19.23
C LEU A 97 43.93 -7.01 -20.34
N GLU A 98 43.45 -7.09 -21.58
CA GLU A 98 44.25 -7.54 -22.74
C GLU A 98 45.43 -6.59 -23.02
N GLU A 99 45.21 -5.28 -22.94
CA GLU A 99 46.26 -4.27 -23.08
C GLU A 99 47.32 -4.39 -21.96
N SER A 100 46.86 -4.53 -20.71
CA SER A 100 47.74 -4.65 -19.53
C SER A 100 48.56 -5.95 -19.53
N CYS A 101 48.00 -7.07 -19.99
CA CYS A 101 48.72 -8.34 -20.13
C CYS A 101 49.78 -8.31 -21.25
N SER A 102 49.61 -7.47 -22.28
CA SER A 102 50.62 -7.33 -23.34
C SER A 102 51.93 -6.71 -22.84
N VAL A 103 51.86 -5.86 -21.80
CA VAL A 103 53.01 -5.15 -21.20
C VAL A 103 53.76 -6.03 -20.18
N LEU A 104 53.06 -6.94 -19.49
CA LEU A 104 53.61 -7.67 -18.34
C LEU A 104 54.27 -9.02 -18.67
N GLY A 105 54.28 -9.48 -19.92
CA GLY A 105 55.13 -10.59 -20.38
C GLY A 105 54.99 -11.94 -19.64
N ASN A 106 54.00 -12.10 -18.78
CA ASN A 106 53.77 -13.32 -18.02
C ASN A 106 52.44 -13.94 -18.43
N ALA A 107 52.50 -15.22 -18.79
CA ALA A 107 51.40 -16.06 -19.23
C ALA A 107 50.42 -16.41 -18.08
N ILE A 108 49.86 -15.39 -17.42
CA ILE A 108 48.64 -15.58 -16.62
C ILE A 108 47.49 -15.66 -17.62
N GLN A 109 46.90 -16.84 -17.67
CA GLN A 109 46.09 -17.30 -18.78
C GLN A 109 44.84 -16.45 -18.93
N LYS A 110 44.55 -16.03 -20.16
CA LYS A 110 43.27 -15.47 -20.62
C LYS A 110 42.05 -16.24 -20.07
N HIS A 111 42.22 -17.51 -19.73
CA HIS A 111 41.24 -18.35 -19.05
C HIS A 111 40.91 -17.92 -17.61
N GLU A 112 41.91 -17.63 -16.75
CA GLU A 112 41.67 -17.26 -15.33
C GLU A 112 41.00 -15.89 -15.21
N ILE A 113 41.42 -14.92 -16.03
CA ILE A 113 40.79 -13.60 -16.11
C ILE A 113 39.35 -13.71 -16.61
N ARG A 114 39.09 -14.57 -17.61
CA ARG A 114 37.75 -14.85 -18.13
C ARG A 114 36.86 -15.61 -17.13
N GLU A 115 37.45 -16.42 -16.25
CA GLU A 115 36.80 -17.06 -15.10
C GLU A 115 36.44 -16.03 -14.00
N MET A 116 37.35 -15.12 -13.66
CA MET A 116 37.09 -14.04 -12.69
C MET A 116 35.99 -13.09 -13.16
N LEU A 117 35.93 -12.77 -14.46
CA LEU A 117 34.86 -11.97 -15.09
C LEU A 117 33.56 -12.76 -15.34
N LYS A 118 33.62 -14.09 -15.33
CA LYS A 118 32.44 -15.00 -15.31
C LYS A 118 31.80 -15.11 -13.93
N LYS A 119 32.42 -14.57 -12.86
CA LYS A 119 31.71 -14.43 -11.58
C LYS A 119 30.49 -13.56 -11.83
N LYS A 120 29.35 -14.24 -11.78
CA LYS A 120 27.99 -13.75 -12.01
C LYS A 120 27.86 -12.35 -11.36
N PRO A 121 27.21 -11.36 -12.01
CA PRO A 121 26.86 -10.13 -11.32
C PRO A 121 26.19 -10.50 -9.99
N PRO A 122 26.38 -9.69 -8.92
CA PRO A 122 25.72 -9.99 -7.65
C PRO A 122 24.27 -10.33 -7.96
N LYS A 123 23.88 -11.56 -7.60
CA LYS A 123 22.54 -12.12 -7.80
C LYS A 123 21.54 -11.03 -7.34
N PRO A 124 20.38 -10.85 -8.01
CA PRO A 124 19.41 -9.86 -7.58
C PRO A 124 19.24 -9.98 -6.06
N GLU A 125 19.56 -8.90 -5.36
CA GLU A 125 19.66 -8.89 -3.91
C GLU A 125 18.35 -9.44 -3.34
N THR A 126 18.47 -10.53 -2.59
CA THR A 126 17.29 -11.14 -1.98
C THR A 126 16.72 -10.18 -0.95
N ALA A 127 15.40 -10.26 -0.70
CA ALA A 127 14.75 -9.43 0.32
C ALA A 127 15.40 -9.61 1.72
N GLU A 128 15.97 -10.79 1.99
CA GLU A 128 16.74 -11.09 3.19
C GLU A 128 18.06 -10.29 3.26
N GLU A 129 18.87 -10.35 2.20
CA GLU A 129 20.12 -9.59 2.09
C GLU A 129 19.87 -8.08 2.18
N PHE A 130 18.77 -7.61 1.59
CA PHE A 130 18.35 -6.22 1.68
C PHE A 130 18.06 -5.78 3.11
N ILE A 131 17.28 -6.58 3.86
CA ILE A 131 16.98 -6.30 5.26
C ILE A 131 18.29 -6.25 6.07
N ASP A 132 19.15 -7.25 5.89
CA ASP A 132 20.41 -7.35 6.63
C ASP A 132 21.36 -6.19 6.30
N ARG A 133 21.42 -5.76 5.03
CA ARG A 133 22.19 -4.59 4.62
C ARG A 133 21.65 -3.32 5.24
N CYS A 134 20.34 -3.08 5.19
CA CYS A 134 19.73 -1.89 5.78
C CYS A 134 20.05 -1.83 7.28
N ILE A 135 19.83 -2.93 8.01
CA ILE A 135 20.09 -3.03 9.46
C ILE A 135 21.57 -2.79 9.79
N LYS A 136 22.51 -3.23 8.93
CA LYS A 136 23.94 -3.00 9.13
C LYS A 136 24.40 -1.59 8.72
N ALA A 137 23.68 -0.94 7.80
CA ALA A 137 24.09 0.34 7.24
C ALA A 137 23.96 1.49 8.25
N LYS A 138 22.95 1.46 9.12
CA LYS A 138 22.74 2.49 10.15
C LYS A 138 22.36 1.86 11.49
N PRO A 139 22.75 2.48 12.62
CA PRO A 139 22.46 1.92 13.94
C PRO A 139 20.96 1.86 14.26
N ILE A 140 20.16 2.79 13.74
CA ILE A 140 18.71 2.82 13.95
C ILE A 140 18.01 2.70 12.60
N VAL A 141 17.24 1.64 12.38
CA VAL A 141 16.56 1.41 11.10
C VAL A 141 15.11 1.10 11.36
N MET A 142 14.23 1.79 10.64
CA MET A 142 12.79 1.53 10.72
C MET A 142 12.23 1.24 9.33
N PHE A 143 11.65 0.06 9.17
CA PHE A 143 10.86 -0.26 7.98
C PHE A 143 9.44 0.26 8.17
N SER A 144 8.95 1.03 7.20
CA SER A 144 7.74 1.83 7.26
C SER A 144 6.94 1.73 5.96
N LYS A 145 5.72 2.26 5.99
CA LYS A 145 4.98 2.65 4.80
C LYS A 145 4.50 4.10 4.93
N SER A 146 4.57 4.87 3.84
CA SER A 146 4.34 6.32 3.85
C SER A 146 2.95 6.69 4.40
N TRP A 147 1.93 5.90 4.06
CA TRP A 147 0.54 6.12 4.47
C TRP A 147 0.22 5.65 5.90
N CYS A 148 1.06 4.81 6.51
CA CYS A 148 0.74 4.14 7.77
C CYS A 148 0.75 5.11 8.98
N PRO A 149 -0.35 5.23 9.75
CA PRO A 149 -0.43 6.13 10.89
C PRO A 149 0.49 5.71 12.06
N PHE A 150 0.66 4.41 12.29
CA PHE A 150 1.55 3.88 13.33
C PHE A 150 3.03 4.18 13.03
N CYS A 151 3.42 4.15 11.75
CA CYS A 151 4.76 4.54 11.32
C CYS A 151 5.00 6.02 11.59
N ARG A 152 4.03 6.89 11.26
CA ARG A 152 4.09 8.34 11.57
C ARG A 152 4.24 8.59 13.06
N LYS A 153 3.45 7.91 13.91
CA LYS A 153 3.57 8.02 15.37
C LYS A 153 4.97 7.64 15.86
N LEU A 154 5.51 6.52 15.38
CA LEU A 154 6.84 6.07 15.79
C LEU A 154 7.96 7.02 15.31
N LYS A 155 7.86 7.56 14.09
CA LYS A 155 8.76 8.61 13.60
C LYS A 155 8.73 9.84 14.51
N SER A 156 7.55 10.26 14.97
CA SER A 156 7.42 11.39 15.89
C SER A 156 8.08 11.11 17.25
N ILE A 157 7.97 9.88 17.78
CA ILE A 157 8.68 9.47 19.00
C ILE A 157 10.20 9.53 18.78
N LEU A 158 10.71 8.96 17.69
CA LEU A 158 12.14 9.00 17.41
C LEU A 158 12.66 10.44 17.18
N ALA A 159 11.82 11.31 16.62
CA ALA A 159 12.17 12.72 16.39
C ALA A 159 12.37 13.51 17.70
N THR A 160 11.80 13.10 18.84
CA THR A 160 12.00 13.79 20.12
C THR A 160 13.45 13.71 20.59
N TYR A 161 14.18 12.67 20.19
CA TYR A 161 15.59 12.46 20.53
C TYR A 161 16.57 13.29 19.69
N ARG A 162 16.09 14.04 18.68
CA ARG A 162 16.90 14.96 17.86
C ARG A 162 18.18 14.31 17.28
N LEU A 163 18.03 13.08 16.81
CA LEU A 163 19.13 12.29 16.25
C LEU A 163 19.65 12.90 14.95
N ASP A 164 20.97 12.81 14.74
CA ASP A 164 21.59 13.13 13.46
C ASP A 164 21.18 12.07 12.40
N ARG A 165 20.95 12.51 11.16
CA ARG A 165 20.59 11.65 10.02
C ARG A 165 21.59 10.54 9.74
N LYS A 166 22.84 10.67 10.19
CA LYS A 166 23.85 9.61 10.07
C LYS A 166 23.51 8.37 10.90
N PHE A 167 22.75 8.51 11.99
CA PHE A 167 22.45 7.41 12.90
C PHE A 167 21.16 6.65 12.58
N TYR A 168 20.27 7.19 11.75
CA TYR A 168 19.00 6.54 11.49
C TYR A 168 18.57 6.53 10.02
N ASP A 169 17.82 5.49 9.64
CA ASP A 169 17.13 5.39 8.35
C ASP A 169 15.67 4.98 8.49
N TYR A 170 14.83 5.56 7.62
CA TYR A 170 13.45 5.13 7.43
C TYR A 170 13.32 4.55 6.03
N ILE A 171 13.04 3.25 5.96
CA ILE A 171 12.90 2.53 4.70
C ILE A 171 11.40 2.42 4.40
N GLU A 172 10.92 3.21 3.44
CA GLU A 172 9.53 3.15 2.97
C GLU A 172 9.36 2.03 1.94
N LEU A 173 8.64 0.98 2.33
CA LEU A 173 8.45 -0.20 1.48
C LEU A 173 7.47 0.01 0.33
N ASP A 174 6.74 1.13 0.32
CA ASP A 174 5.75 1.48 -0.69
C ASP A 174 6.22 2.53 -1.72
N GLU A 175 7.39 3.14 -1.51
CA GLU A 175 7.95 4.12 -2.45
C GLU A 175 8.77 3.48 -3.59
N GLY A 176 9.08 2.18 -3.48
CA GLY A 176 9.84 1.40 -4.48
C GLY A 176 8.98 0.40 -5.25
N ASP A 177 9.60 -0.72 -5.68
CA ASP A 177 8.87 -1.84 -6.28
C ASP A 177 7.97 -2.52 -5.24
N GLU A 178 6.66 -2.42 -5.42
CA GLU A 178 5.66 -3.00 -4.52
C GLU A 178 5.85 -4.52 -4.37
N LYS A 179 6.26 -5.23 -5.42
CA LYS A 179 6.53 -6.67 -5.35
C LYS A 179 7.71 -6.95 -4.43
N PHE A 180 8.75 -6.13 -4.50
CA PHE A 180 9.91 -6.24 -3.61
C PHE A 180 9.54 -5.91 -2.17
N GLY A 181 8.77 -4.85 -1.93
CA GLY A 181 8.23 -4.52 -0.61
C GLY A 181 7.42 -5.69 0.00
N ASN A 182 6.61 -6.37 -0.82
CA ASN A 182 5.89 -7.58 -0.40
C ASN A 182 6.81 -8.77 -0.08
N GLN A 183 7.90 -8.95 -0.83
CA GLN A 183 8.92 -9.96 -0.51
C GLN A 183 9.61 -9.67 0.84
N VAL A 184 9.95 -8.41 1.12
CA VAL A 184 10.48 -7.97 2.42
C VAL A 184 9.50 -8.30 3.55
N GLN A 185 8.21 -8.01 3.35
CA GLN A 185 7.18 -8.36 4.33
C GLN A 185 6.96 -9.87 4.48
N ALA A 186 7.24 -10.68 3.45
CA ALA A 186 7.22 -12.14 3.58
C ALA A 186 8.38 -12.63 4.47
N VAL A 187 9.58 -12.08 4.30
CA VAL A 187 10.73 -12.38 5.17
C VAL A 187 10.45 -11.97 6.62
N PHE A 188 9.74 -10.86 6.83
CA PHE A 188 9.32 -10.44 8.17
C PHE A 188 8.43 -11.47 8.89
N VAL A 189 7.54 -12.14 8.17
CA VAL A 189 6.74 -13.23 8.74
C VAL A 189 7.64 -14.41 9.12
N GLN A 190 8.59 -14.77 8.25
CA GLN A 190 9.50 -15.89 8.49
C GLN A 190 10.44 -15.64 9.68
N ARG A 191 11.05 -14.45 9.77
CA ARG A 191 12.04 -14.11 10.80
C ARG A 191 11.42 -13.64 12.12
N TYR A 192 10.30 -12.91 12.07
CA TYR A 192 9.76 -12.19 13.22
C TYR A 192 8.28 -12.47 13.47
N GLY A 193 7.69 -13.47 12.79
CA GLY A 193 6.32 -13.94 12.98
C GLY A 193 5.22 -12.97 12.50
N THR A 194 5.55 -11.77 12.04
CA THR A 194 4.57 -10.72 11.74
C THR A 194 4.94 -9.91 10.49
N LYS A 195 3.98 -9.71 9.58
CA LYS A 195 4.16 -8.90 8.35
C LYS A 195 4.05 -7.39 8.56
N THR A 196 3.66 -6.95 9.75
CA THR A 196 3.23 -5.57 10.04
C THR A 196 4.40 -4.59 10.04
N VAL A 197 4.11 -3.37 9.61
CA VAL A 197 4.96 -2.18 9.78
C VAL A 197 4.29 -1.26 10.82
N PRO A 198 5.05 -0.46 11.60
CA PRO A 198 6.51 -0.32 11.53
C PRO A 198 7.27 -1.51 12.14
N LYS A 199 8.51 -1.73 11.68
CA LYS A 199 9.50 -2.57 12.40
C LYS A 199 10.73 -1.74 12.71
N LEU A 200 11.04 -1.59 14.00
CA LEU A 200 12.17 -0.82 14.49
C LEU A 200 13.33 -1.73 14.89
N PHE A 201 14.51 -1.40 14.40
CA PHE A 201 15.78 -2.02 14.75
C PHE A 201 16.71 -0.97 15.36
N ILE A 202 17.37 -1.32 16.46
CA ILE A 202 18.39 -0.49 17.13
C ILE A 202 19.59 -1.39 17.42
N GLY A 203 20.78 -1.02 16.93
CA GLY A 203 22.02 -1.78 17.13
C GLY A 203 21.95 -3.20 16.56
N GLY A 204 21.22 -3.39 15.45
CA GLY A 204 21.02 -4.70 14.84
C GLY A 204 19.89 -5.54 15.45
N ASN A 205 19.35 -5.16 16.61
CA ASN A 205 18.33 -5.93 17.33
C ASN A 205 16.91 -5.44 17.01
N LEU A 206 15.96 -6.36 16.87
CA LEU A 206 14.55 -6.02 16.70
C LEU A 206 13.97 -5.52 18.02
N ILE A 207 13.50 -4.27 18.02
CA ILE A 207 12.77 -3.67 19.15
C ILE A 207 11.29 -4.02 19.09
N GLY A 208 10.73 -4.09 17.87
CA GLY A 208 9.33 -4.45 17.64
C GLY A 208 8.57 -3.40 16.83
N GLY A 209 7.28 -3.27 17.13
CA GLY A 209 6.36 -2.36 16.46
C GLY A 209 6.19 -1.01 17.16
N CYS A 210 5.14 -0.27 16.77
CA CYS A 210 4.82 1.03 17.35
C CYS A 210 4.45 0.93 18.83
N ASP A 211 3.69 -0.11 19.22
CA ASP A 211 3.25 -0.29 20.60
C ASP A 211 4.41 -0.66 21.52
N ASP A 212 5.31 -1.54 21.07
CA ASP A 212 6.51 -1.93 21.81
C ASP A 212 7.42 -0.73 22.06
N ALA A 213 7.69 0.06 21.01
CA ALA A 213 8.49 1.27 21.14
C ALA A 213 7.80 2.35 21.99
N THR A 214 6.47 2.46 21.95
CA THR A 214 5.73 3.40 22.80
C THR A 214 5.85 3.01 24.28
N LYS A 215 5.80 1.72 24.61
CA LYS A 215 6.01 1.24 25.98
C LYS A 215 7.42 1.57 26.47
N LEU A 216 8.44 1.24 25.67
CA LEU A 216 9.85 1.54 26.02
C LEU A 216 10.11 3.05 26.15
N PHE A 217 9.41 3.87 25.36
CA PHE A 217 9.46 5.32 25.49
C PHE A 217 8.87 5.80 26.82
N GLN A 218 7.72 5.26 27.22
CA GLN A 218 7.06 5.58 28.50
C GLN A 218 7.88 5.10 29.71
N ASP A 219 8.53 3.94 29.58
CA ASP A 219 9.37 3.35 30.61
C ASP A 219 10.78 3.98 30.67
N GLY A 220 11.11 4.90 29.76
CA GLY A 220 12.41 5.57 29.67
C GLY A 220 13.56 4.69 29.14
N THR A 221 13.35 3.39 28.96
CA THR A 221 14.36 2.44 28.48
C THR A 221 14.77 2.67 27.02
N LEU A 222 13.89 3.25 26.20
CA LEU A 222 14.19 3.55 24.80
C LEU A 222 15.36 4.55 24.66
N GLU A 223 15.48 5.50 25.59
CA GLU A 223 16.55 6.49 25.59
C GLU A 223 17.93 5.82 25.78
N GLY A 224 18.02 4.87 26.71
CA GLY A 224 19.26 4.12 26.95
C GLY A 224 19.70 3.31 25.73
N LEU A 225 18.74 2.69 25.03
CA LEU A 225 19.01 1.94 23.80
C LEU A 225 19.53 2.86 22.68
N ILE A 226 18.93 4.03 22.50
CA ILE A 226 19.35 5.00 21.49
C ILE A 226 20.75 5.57 21.82
N HIS A 227 21.00 5.94 23.08
CA HIS A 227 22.33 6.42 23.48
C HIS A 227 23.42 5.36 23.30
N SER A 228 23.12 4.09 23.56
CA SER A 228 24.10 3.01 23.40
C SER A 228 24.65 2.86 21.98
N VAL A 229 23.92 3.30 20.96
CA VAL A 229 24.31 3.15 19.54
C VAL A 229 24.70 4.46 18.85
N THR A 230 24.63 5.58 19.56
CA THR A 230 24.92 6.93 19.01
C THR A 230 26.16 7.59 19.62
N VAL A 231 26.70 7.02 20.70
CA VAL A 231 27.82 7.59 21.48
C VAL A 231 29.14 6.82 21.28
N GLU A 232 29.20 5.87 20.33
CA GLU A 232 30.47 5.23 19.91
C GLU A 232 31.33 6.10 18.98
#